data_AF-A0A2V7JR80-F1
#
_entry.id   AF-A0A2V7JR80-F1
#
_cell.length_a   1.000
_cell.length_b   1.000
_cell.length_c   1.000
_cell.angle_alpha   90.00
_cell.angle_beta   90.00
_cell.angle_gamma   90.00
#
_symmetry.space_group_name_H-M   'P 1'
#
loop_
_entity.id
_entity.type
_entity.pdbx_description
1 polymer ?
#
loop_
_entity_poly.entity_id
_entity_poly.type
_entity_poly.pdbx_seq_one_letter_code
_entity_poly.pdbx_strand_id
1 'polypeptide(L)'
;MTRHATRSPSGRLMRASVVATFMIAAFLANGCSDPMVPDYNNPQLPSVIPSPDQLQNQITGLVAGDREQAAFFVLVLETMGRDAYRIDGADPRYVQQPLGLFSPGAFLVDFTWNSSYRTVAGAQLLAVGVENSSVFSASEKAGAKGFARTIQALEYIKVIETRDSLGVPISTGSGKMEPISCKPKVLAYISALLDSAAADLQAAGSTFAFTLPSGFTGFADPASFLEFNRALAAKVHIYRGFGSFKSAGNPVDAAELNAALTALDASFYSAVPANFRVGVYHTYSASSGDLLNVNFDRSVIRANPKVLSQADPGDLRLSKIQEDPSFTKALPDSSAVSDIIFLNVTGPTTPLPIIIDEELVLMRAEALWGLNRDAEALALSNLVRQNSGGLAPRTLGSFATRLDIVREILKQKRYSLLFESGDRLVDYRMFGLYSEMGQELRPPVPGPQLIPFPSAEANARGGDLTCQ
;
A
#
# COMPACT_ATOMS: atom_id res chain seq x y z
N MET A 1 -30.10 -100.42 4.48
CA MET A 1 -31.10 -99.64 3.71
C MET A 1 -31.70 -98.59 4.63
N THR A 2 -31.85 -97.36 4.11
CA THR A 2 -32.73 -96.25 4.58
C THR A 2 -32.59 -95.75 6.03
N ARG A 3 -31.90 -94.62 6.26
CA ARG A 3 -32.40 -93.21 6.31
C ARG A 3 -33.46 -92.93 7.40
N HIS A 4 -33.09 -92.11 8.38
CA HIS A 4 -33.84 -90.92 8.79
C HIS A 4 -32.93 -89.88 9.46
N ALA A 5 -33.20 -88.61 9.16
CA ALA A 5 -32.42 -87.43 9.49
C ALA A 5 -33.14 -86.59 10.57
N THR A 6 -32.43 -85.70 11.27
CA THR A 6 -33.01 -84.44 11.77
C THR A 6 -31.95 -83.35 12.00
N ARG A 7 -32.39 -82.11 11.76
CA ARG A 7 -31.69 -80.83 11.50
C ARG A 7 -30.98 -80.18 12.70
N SER A 8 -29.98 -79.33 12.39
CA SER A 8 -29.49 -78.20 13.21
C SER A 8 -29.71 -76.87 12.45
N PRO A 9 -30.04 -75.74 13.11
CA PRO A 9 -30.45 -74.51 12.44
C PRO A 9 -29.28 -73.55 12.19
N SER A 10 -28.92 -73.34 10.93
CA SER A 10 -28.09 -72.22 10.48
C SER A 10 -28.84 -71.42 9.43
N GLY A 11 -29.18 -70.16 9.73
CA GLY A 11 -29.92 -69.35 8.75
C GLY A 11 -30.47 -67.99 9.16
N ARG A 12 -29.99 -67.35 10.22
CA ARG A 12 -30.47 -65.99 10.58
C ARG A 12 -29.43 -64.91 10.82
N LEU A 13 -28.13 -65.20 10.87
CA LEU A 13 -27.10 -64.19 11.14
C LEU A 13 -26.36 -63.63 9.91
N MET A 14 -26.48 -64.25 8.73
CA MET A 14 -25.73 -63.80 7.54
C MET A 14 -26.48 -62.82 6.62
N ARG A 15 -27.80 -62.65 6.79
CA ARG A 15 -28.61 -61.73 5.96
C ARG A 15 -28.72 -60.31 6.52
N ALA A 16 -28.43 -60.09 7.81
CA ALA A 16 -28.46 -58.76 8.41
C ALA A 16 -27.21 -57.92 8.05
N SER A 17 -26.04 -58.55 7.89
CA SER A 17 -24.78 -57.84 7.65
C SER A 17 -24.61 -57.34 6.21
N VAL A 18 -25.22 -58.01 5.23
CA VAL A 18 -25.13 -57.59 3.81
C VAL A 18 -26.07 -56.43 3.48
N VAL A 19 -27.24 -56.37 4.13
CA VAL A 19 -28.22 -55.28 3.93
C VAL A 19 -27.77 -53.99 4.65
N ALA A 20 -27.15 -54.10 5.83
CA ALA A 20 -26.60 -52.94 6.54
C ALA A 20 -25.42 -52.29 5.79
N THR A 21 -24.57 -53.10 5.14
CA THR A 21 -23.41 -52.59 4.39
C THR A 21 -23.84 -51.87 3.10
N PHE A 22 -24.90 -52.33 2.42
CA PHE A 22 -25.42 -51.66 1.23
C PHE A 22 -26.20 -50.37 1.53
N MET A 23 -26.89 -50.26 2.68
CA MET A 23 -27.56 -49.01 3.06
C MET A 23 -26.58 -47.92 3.55
N ILE A 24 -25.46 -48.29 4.18
CA ILE A 24 -24.42 -47.31 4.56
C ILE A 24 -23.66 -46.81 3.33
N ALA A 25 -23.41 -47.66 2.32
CA ALA A 25 -22.79 -47.23 1.06
C ALA A 25 -23.71 -46.32 0.22
N ALA A 26 -25.03 -46.49 0.28
CA ALA A 26 -25.99 -45.63 -0.41
C ALA A 26 -26.17 -44.26 0.27
N PHE A 27 -25.94 -44.14 1.58
CA PHE A 27 -25.93 -42.85 2.29
C PHE A 27 -24.61 -42.07 2.17
N LEU A 28 -23.50 -42.73 1.84
CA LEU A 28 -22.21 -42.08 1.56
C LEU A 28 -22.06 -41.55 0.12
N ALA A 29 -22.91 -42.01 -0.81
CA ALA A 29 -22.91 -41.54 -2.21
C ALA A 29 -23.78 -40.28 -2.44
N ASN A 30 -24.52 -39.81 -1.43
CA ASN A 30 -25.21 -38.52 -1.42
C ASN A 30 -24.68 -37.60 -0.30
N GLY A 31 -23.43 -37.81 0.12
CA GLY A 31 -22.74 -36.93 1.05
C GLY A 31 -22.53 -35.55 0.43
N CYS A 32 -23.39 -34.61 0.80
CA CYS A 32 -23.24 -33.16 0.68
C CYS A 32 -22.61 -32.68 -0.64
N SER A 33 -23.42 -32.56 -1.70
CA SER A 33 -23.31 -31.32 -2.46
C SER A 33 -23.81 -30.23 -1.51
N ASP A 34 -22.90 -29.66 -0.71
CA ASP A 34 -23.19 -28.39 -0.05
C ASP A 34 -23.76 -27.51 -1.16
N PRO A 35 -25.04 -27.06 -1.11
CA PRO A 35 -25.49 -26.08 -2.08
C PRO A 35 -24.49 -24.97 -1.94
N MET A 36 -23.68 -24.71 -2.99
CA MET A 36 -22.64 -23.69 -3.00
C MET A 36 -23.24 -22.48 -2.30
N VAL A 37 -22.93 -22.32 -1.01
CA VAL A 37 -23.32 -21.13 -0.28
C VAL A 37 -22.49 -20.12 -1.02
N PRO A 38 -23.10 -19.22 -1.82
CA PRO A 38 -22.32 -18.20 -2.48
C PRO A 38 -21.49 -17.60 -1.36
N ASP A 39 -20.18 -17.53 -1.54
CA ASP A 39 -19.34 -16.91 -0.54
C ASP A 39 -19.79 -15.44 -0.46
N TYR A 40 -20.72 -15.15 0.45
CA TYR A 40 -21.30 -13.83 0.59
C TYR A 40 -20.23 -12.85 1.10
N ASN A 41 -19.10 -13.37 1.59
CA ASN A 41 -17.93 -12.60 2.02
C ASN A 41 -16.89 -12.45 0.89
N ASN A 42 -17.04 -13.17 -0.23
CA ASN A 42 -16.17 -13.07 -1.40
C ASN A 42 -17.03 -12.96 -2.67
N PRO A 43 -17.34 -11.72 -3.13
CA PRO A 43 -18.24 -11.51 -4.26
C PRO A 43 -17.84 -12.41 -5.44
N GLN A 44 -18.77 -13.24 -5.90
CA GLN A 44 -18.58 -14.08 -7.08
C GLN A 44 -18.11 -13.19 -8.22
N LEU A 45 -16.99 -13.56 -8.84
CA LEU A 45 -16.34 -12.83 -9.94
C LEU A 45 -17.41 -12.42 -10.97
N PRO A 46 -17.81 -11.13 -11.05
CA PRO A 46 -18.74 -10.74 -12.09
C PRO A 46 -17.98 -10.82 -13.41
N SER A 47 -18.19 -11.88 -14.16
CA SER A 47 -17.64 -12.03 -15.52
C SER A 47 -18.19 -10.96 -16.46
N VAL A 48 -19.28 -10.30 -16.07
CA VAL A 48 -19.94 -9.19 -16.76
C VAL A 48 -20.46 -8.19 -15.72
N ILE A 49 -20.26 -6.89 -15.93
CA ILE A 49 -20.94 -5.83 -15.18
C ILE A 49 -22.28 -5.51 -15.90
N PRO A 50 -23.44 -5.85 -15.33
CA PRO A 50 -24.72 -5.84 -16.04
C PRO A 50 -25.48 -4.51 -15.99
N SER A 51 -25.05 -3.54 -15.19
CA SER A 51 -25.76 -2.26 -15.03
C SER A 51 -24.84 -1.14 -14.51
N PRO A 52 -25.23 0.14 -14.68
CA PRO A 52 -24.53 1.27 -14.07
C PRO A 52 -24.43 1.18 -12.54
N ASP A 53 -25.47 0.70 -11.86
CA ASP A 53 -25.45 0.53 -10.41
C ASP A 53 -24.39 -0.49 -9.97
N GLN A 54 -24.25 -1.59 -10.71
CA GLN A 54 -23.21 -2.59 -10.40
C GLN A 54 -21.80 -2.05 -10.70
N LEU A 55 -21.65 -1.21 -11.72
CA LEU A 55 -20.39 -0.48 -11.96
C LEU A 55 -20.07 0.42 -10.77
N GLN A 56 -21.03 1.24 -10.31
CA GLN A 56 -20.83 2.12 -9.16
C GLN A 56 -20.50 1.35 -7.88
N ASN A 57 -21.14 0.20 -7.64
CA ASN A 57 -20.84 -0.65 -6.49
C ASN A 57 -19.39 -1.18 -6.55
N GLN A 58 -18.93 -1.64 -7.72
CA GLN A 58 -17.57 -2.15 -7.87
C GLN A 58 -16.52 -1.04 -7.73
N ILE A 59 -16.77 0.15 -8.28
CA ILE A 59 -15.91 1.34 -8.11
C ILE A 59 -15.82 1.71 -6.63
N THR A 60 -16.95 1.77 -5.93
CA THR A 60 -17.02 2.08 -4.50
C THR A 60 -16.24 1.04 -3.68
N GLY A 61 -16.38 -0.24 -4.00
CA GLY A 61 -15.64 -1.33 -3.37
C GLY A 61 -14.14 -1.23 -3.57
N LEU A 62 -13.67 -0.81 -4.76
CA LEU A 62 -12.25 -0.60 -5.01
C LEU A 62 -11.65 0.54 -4.20
N VAL A 63 -12.33 1.69 -4.16
CA VAL A 63 -11.87 2.82 -3.35
C VAL A 63 -11.89 2.47 -1.86
N ALA A 64 -12.90 1.72 -1.41
CA ALA A 64 -12.97 1.24 -0.03
C ALA A 64 -11.82 0.26 0.29
N GLY A 65 -11.50 -0.68 -0.61
CA GLY A 65 -10.41 -1.64 -0.42
C GLY A 65 -9.02 -0.99 -0.38
N ASP A 66 -8.77 -0.02 -1.25
CA ASP A 66 -7.56 0.82 -1.23
C ASP A 66 -7.44 1.62 0.09
N ARG A 67 -8.56 2.20 0.55
CA ARG A 67 -8.66 2.96 1.81
C ARG A 67 -8.51 2.12 3.08
N GLU A 68 -8.97 0.86 3.08
CA GLU A 68 -9.01 -0.03 4.26
C GLU A 68 -7.65 -0.10 4.96
N GLN A 69 -6.57 -0.16 4.18
CA GLN A 69 -5.22 -0.26 4.73
C GLN A 69 -4.49 1.06 4.92
N ALA A 70 -5.00 2.19 4.42
CA ALA A 70 -4.23 3.43 4.32
C ALA A 70 -3.70 3.93 5.66
N ALA A 71 -4.56 4.06 6.67
CA ALA A 71 -4.14 4.49 8.02
C ALA A 71 -3.13 3.52 8.65
N PHE A 72 -3.37 2.23 8.49
CA PHE A 72 -2.50 1.19 9.03
C PHE A 72 -1.14 1.15 8.33
N PHE A 73 -1.13 1.33 7.02
CA PHE A 73 0.07 1.40 6.19
C PHE A 73 0.96 2.57 6.63
N VAL A 74 0.38 3.77 6.78
CA VAL A 74 1.07 4.94 7.33
C VAL A 74 1.65 4.63 8.71
N LEU A 75 0.85 4.09 9.64
CA LEU A 75 1.33 3.77 10.99
C LEU A 75 2.52 2.80 10.98
N VAL A 76 2.43 1.70 10.24
CA VAL A 76 3.48 0.67 10.21
C VAL A 76 4.75 1.24 9.59
N LEU A 77 4.64 1.91 8.43
CA LEU A 77 5.81 2.43 7.72
C LEU A 77 6.45 3.62 8.45
N GLU A 78 5.67 4.48 9.11
CA GLU A 78 6.21 5.58 9.93
C GLU A 78 6.87 5.06 11.22
N THR A 79 6.41 3.92 11.74
CA THR A 79 7.11 3.23 12.84
C THR A 79 8.44 2.64 12.36
N MET A 80 8.43 1.94 11.21
CA MET A 80 9.66 1.46 10.57
C MET A 80 10.59 2.64 10.18
N GLY A 81 10.03 3.79 9.83
CA GLY A 81 10.72 5.04 9.49
C GLY A 81 11.21 5.87 10.69
N ARG A 82 10.88 5.47 11.92
CA ARG A 82 11.25 6.17 13.17
C ARG A 82 10.63 7.57 13.32
N ASP A 83 9.36 7.69 12.94
CA ASP A 83 8.57 8.94 13.08
C ASP A 83 7.34 8.79 13.96
N ALA A 84 6.75 7.59 14.03
CA ALA A 84 5.56 7.34 14.82
C ALA A 84 5.68 6.04 15.63
N TYR A 85 4.83 5.93 16.64
CA TYR A 85 4.58 4.71 17.41
C TYR A 85 3.08 4.59 17.70
N ARG A 86 2.60 3.35 17.81
CA ARG A 86 1.38 3.05 18.56
C ARG A 86 1.76 2.38 19.88
N ILE A 87 1.86 3.18 20.94
CA ILE A 87 2.20 2.76 22.30
C ILE A 87 0.94 2.24 22.99
N ASP A 88 0.65 0.98 22.74
CA ASP A 88 -0.46 0.24 23.35
C ASP A 88 0.09 -0.86 24.28
N GLY A 89 -0.19 -0.74 25.58
CA GLY A 89 0.24 -1.73 26.57
C GLY A 89 -0.42 -3.10 26.40
N ALA A 90 -1.58 -3.17 25.74
CA ALA A 90 -2.26 -4.43 25.44
C ALA A 90 -1.66 -5.17 24.24
N ASP A 91 -1.00 -4.45 23.34
CA ASP A 91 -0.42 -5.03 22.13
C ASP A 91 0.93 -4.38 21.75
N PRO A 92 2.03 -4.81 22.37
CA PRO A 92 3.36 -4.25 22.10
C PRO A 92 3.87 -4.54 20.68
N ARG A 93 3.20 -5.43 19.92
CA ARG A 93 3.60 -5.81 18.55
C ARG A 93 3.57 -4.64 17.59
N TYR A 94 2.72 -3.64 17.82
CA TYR A 94 2.66 -2.42 17.01
C TYR A 94 3.97 -1.60 17.01
N VAL A 95 4.83 -1.79 18.01
CA VAL A 95 6.17 -1.19 18.05
C VAL A 95 7.24 -2.24 17.82
N GLN A 96 7.16 -3.37 18.53
CA GLN A 96 8.20 -4.40 18.47
C GLN A 96 8.39 -4.97 17.05
N GLN A 97 7.31 -5.20 16.30
CA GLN A 97 7.43 -5.81 14.97
C GLN A 97 7.99 -4.84 13.93
N PRO A 98 7.43 -3.63 13.75
CA PRO A 98 7.98 -2.66 12.80
C PRO A 98 9.41 -2.21 13.13
N LEU A 99 9.86 -2.33 14.38
CA LEU A 99 11.21 -1.96 14.80
C LEU A 99 12.23 -3.12 14.87
N GLY A 100 11.84 -4.38 14.59
CA GLY A 100 12.83 -5.47 14.65
C GLY A 100 12.31 -6.88 14.62
N LEU A 101 11.12 -7.11 15.17
CA LEU A 101 10.69 -8.42 15.65
C LEU A 101 9.46 -8.92 14.91
N PHE A 102 9.37 -8.67 13.59
CA PHE A 102 8.28 -9.22 12.79
C PHE A 102 8.20 -10.74 12.94
N SER A 103 7.01 -11.22 13.26
CA SER A 103 6.66 -12.63 13.10
C SER A 103 5.84 -12.79 11.82
N PRO A 104 6.21 -13.69 10.89
CA PRO A 104 5.48 -13.88 9.63
C PRO A 104 3.98 -14.19 9.75
N GLY A 105 3.52 -14.73 10.89
CA GLY A 105 2.11 -14.98 11.18
C GLY A 105 1.39 -13.85 11.93
N ALA A 106 1.96 -12.63 11.93
CA ALA A 106 1.33 -11.49 12.58
C ALA A 106 0.30 -10.81 11.69
N PHE A 107 -0.74 -10.28 12.33
CA PHE A 107 -1.77 -9.50 11.66
C PHE A 107 -1.21 -8.29 10.89
N LEU A 108 -0.11 -7.66 11.35
CA LEU A 108 0.53 -6.56 10.64
C LEU A 108 1.06 -7.00 9.26
N VAL A 109 1.60 -8.22 9.20
CA VAL A 109 2.15 -8.83 7.97
C VAL A 109 1.01 -9.24 7.05
N ASP A 110 0.00 -9.92 7.60
CA ASP A 110 -1.14 -10.43 6.86
C ASP A 110 -2.00 -9.30 6.28
N PHE A 111 -2.26 -8.24 7.06
CA PHE A 111 -3.16 -7.17 6.65
C PHE A 111 -2.57 -6.34 5.50
N THR A 112 -1.28 -5.98 5.58
CA THR A 112 -0.57 -5.25 4.50
C THR A 112 -0.36 -6.06 3.21
N TRP A 113 -0.66 -7.36 3.24
CA TRP A 113 -0.62 -8.23 2.07
C TRP A 113 -2.02 -8.50 1.53
N ASN A 114 -2.91 -9.02 2.38
CA ASN A 114 -4.23 -9.50 1.99
C ASN A 114 -5.12 -8.36 1.47
N SER A 115 -5.08 -7.19 2.12
CA SER A 115 -5.88 -6.04 1.69
C SER A 115 -5.50 -5.61 0.27
N SER A 116 -4.21 -5.41 -0.01
CA SER A 116 -3.76 -5.07 -1.36
C SER A 116 -4.07 -6.13 -2.41
N TYR A 117 -3.85 -7.42 -2.14
CA TYR A 117 -4.15 -8.47 -3.13
C TYR A 117 -5.65 -8.64 -3.38
N ARG A 118 -6.52 -8.40 -2.37
CA ARG A 118 -7.97 -8.33 -2.58
C ARG A 118 -8.33 -7.18 -3.52
N THR A 119 -7.76 -6.00 -3.31
CA THR A 119 -8.02 -4.83 -4.15
C THR A 119 -7.46 -5.00 -5.58
N VAL A 120 -6.28 -5.62 -5.73
CA VAL A 120 -5.74 -6.04 -7.04
C VAL A 120 -6.70 -6.96 -7.78
N ALA A 121 -7.19 -8.01 -7.11
CA ALA A 121 -8.16 -8.93 -7.71
C ALA A 121 -9.45 -8.20 -8.09
N GLY A 122 -9.98 -7.34 -7.21
CA GLY A 122 -11.16 -6.51 -7.50
C GLY A 122 -10.98 -5.63 -8.73
N ALA A 123 -9.79 -5.07 -8.93
CA ALA A 123 -9.51 -4.18 -10.05
C ALA A 123 -9.42 -4.95 -11.37
N GLN A 124 -8.78 -6.13 -11.34
CA GLN A 124 -8.77 -7.05 -12.48
C GLN A 124 -10.20 -7.47 -12.86
N LEU A 125 -11.04 -7.74 -11.87
CA LEU A 125 -12.43 -8.14 -12.08
C LEU A 125 -13.28 -7.02 -12.66
N LEU A 126 -13.12 -5.79 -12.19
CA LEU A 126 -13.78 -4.64 -12.79
C LEU A 126 -13.40 -4.50 -14.27
N ALA A 127 -12.10 -4.59 -14.58
CA ALA A 127 -11.62 -4.45 -15.96
C ALA A 127 -12.18 -5.55 -16.89
N VAL A 128 -12.23 -6.80 -16.44
CA VAL A 128 -12.82 -7.91 -17.19
C VAL A 128 -14.35 -7.74 -17.33
N GLY A 129 -15.03 -7.45 -16.22
CA GLY A 129 -16.49 -7.37 -16.20
C GLY A 129 -17.03 -6.22 -17.06
N VAL A 130 -16.35 -5.07 -17.09
CA VAL A 130 -16.77 -3.94 -17.93
C VAL A 130 -16.50 -4.19 -19.41
N GLU A 131 -15.39 -4.87 -19.74
CA GLU A 131 -15.07 -5.26 -21.12
C GLU A 131 -16.18 -6.15 -21.71
N ASN A 132 -16.63 -7.14 -20.93
CA ASN A 132 -17.68 -8.08 -21.33
C ASN A 132 -19.11 -7.51 -21.25
N SER A 133 -19.29 -6.30 -20.73
CA SER A 133 -20.61 -5.67 -20.63
C SER A 133 -21.14 -5.22 -22.00
N SER A 134 -22.41 -5.47 -22.28
CA SER A 134 -23.12 -4.89 -23.43
C SER A 134 -23.80 -3.56 -23.12
N VAL A 135 -23.75 -3.10 -21.86
CA VAL A 135 -24.47 -1.91 -21.39
C VAL A 135 -23.68 -0.62 -21.58
N PHE A 136 -22.35 -0.69 -21.52
CA PHE A 136 -21.46 0.46 -21.62
C PHE A 136 -20.91 0.64 -23.04
N SER A 137 -20.82 1.90 -23.47
CA SER A 137 -20.11 2.30 -24.69
C SER A 137 -18.60 2.03 -24.59
N ALA A 138 -17.91 2.04 -25.72
CA ALA A 138 -16.46 1.83 -25.76
C ALA A 138 -15.68 2.84 -24.89
N SER A 139 -16.09 4.11 -24.88
CA SER A 139 -15.48 5.17 -24.08
C SER A 139 -15.74 5.01 -22.58
N GLU A 140 -16.92 4.53 -22.18
CA GLU A 140 -17.24 4.28 -20.77
C GLU A 140 -16.46 3.06 -20.24
N LYS A 141 -16.34 2.00 -21.07
CA LYS A 141 -15.47 0.85 -20.77
C LYS A 141 -14.02 1.28 -20.60
N ALA A 142 -13.52 2.13 -21.49
CA ALA A 142 -12.16 2.66 -21.42
C ALA A 142 -11.95 3.45 -20.11
N GLY A 143 -12.86 4.36 -19.75
CA GLY A 143 -12.79 5.10 -18.48
C GLY A 143 -12.75 4.19 -17.24
N ALA A 144 -13.60 3.16 -17.19
CA ALA A 144 -13.62 2.21 -16.08
C ALA A 144 -12.35 1.33 -16.02
N LYS A 145 -11.81 0.88 -17.16
CA LYS A 145 -10.54 0.13 -17.21
C LYS A 145 -9.35 0.99 -16.80
N GLY A 146 -9.29 2.23 -17.25
CA GLY A 146 -8.26 3.20 -16.88
C GLY A 146 -8.24 3.46 -15.38
N PHE A 147 -9.41 3.64 -14.78
CA PHE A 147 -9.56 3.72 -13.32
C PHE A 147 -9.07 2.43 -12.64
N ALA A 148 -9.59 1.27 -13.03
CA ALA A 148 -9.29 -0.01 -12.41
C ALA A 148 -7.78 -0.32 -12.43
N ARG A 149 -7.13 -0.17 -13.60
CA ARG A 149 -5.70 -0.43 -13.77
C ARG A 149 -4.83 0.56 -12.98
N THR A 150 -5.27 1.80 -12.82
CA THR A 150 -4.57 2.78 -11.97
C THR A 150 -4.61 2.38 -10.50
N ILE A 151 -5.76 1.97 -9.98
CA ILE A 151 -5.89 1.46 -8.60
C ILE A 151 -5.11 0.16 -8.41
N GLN A 152 -5.13 -0.74 -9.39
CA GLN A 152 -4.32 -1.96 -9.37
C GLN A 152 -2.81 -1.65 -9.27
N ALA A 153 -2.33 -0.66 -10.03
CA ALA A 153 -0.95 -0.21 -9.96
C ALA A 153 -0.61 0.40 -8.59
N LEU A 154 -1.51 1.21 -8.02
CA LEU A 154 -1.36 1.78 -6.67
C LEU A 154 -1.17 0.69 -5.60
N GLU A 155 -1.96 -0.39 -5.67
CA GLU A 155 -1.83 -1.50 -4.71
C GLU A 155 -0.50 -2.25 -4.87
N TYR A 156 -0.04 -2.43 -6.11
CA TYR A 156 1.30 -3.01 -6.34
C TYR A 156 2.43 -2.10 -5.84
N ILE A 157 2.28 -0.77 -5.93
CA ILE A 157 3.23 0.19 -5.34
C ILE A 157 3.33 -0.05 -3.83
N LYS A 158 2.19 -0.08 -3.10
CA LYS A 158 2.18 -0.31 -1.65
C LYS A 158 2.82 -1.65 -1.26
N VAL A 159 2.48 -2.71 -2.00
CA VAL A 159 2.97 -4.06 -1.70
C VAL A 159 4.48 -4.17 -1.96
N ILE A 160 4.99 -3.58 -3.05
CA ILE A 160 6.45 -3.59 -3.30
C ILE A 160 7.20 -2.64 -2.37
N GLU A 161 6.59 -1.55 -1.91
CA GLU A 161 7.17 -0.68 -0.88
C GLU A 161 7.36 -1.43 0.44
N THR A 162 6.42 -2.30 0.83
CA THR A 162 6.56 -3.07 2.08
C THR A 162 7.58 -4.21 1.98
N ARG A 163 7.64 -4.92 0.83
CA ARG A 163 8.47 -6.13 0.65
C ARG A 163 9.84 -5.84 0.05
N ASP A 164 9.99 -4.74 -0.68
CA ASP A 164 11.22 -4.26 -1.32
C ASP A 164 11.99 -5.38 -2.04
N SER A 165 13.19 -5.71 -1.55
CA SER A 165 14.08 -6.70 -2.16
C SER A 165 13.54 -8.13 -2.13
N LEU A 166 12.51 -8.43 -1.32
CA LEU A 166 11.85 -9.73 -1.36
C LEU A 166 11.11 -9.98 -2.68
N GLY A 167 10.74 -8.92 -3.40
CA GLY A 167 9.85 -9.04 -4.56
C GLY A 167 8.44 -9.49 -4.16
N VAL A 168 7.54 -9.58 -5.13
CA VAL A 168 6.14 -9.99 -4.92
C VAL A 168 5.58 -10.70 -6.16
N PRO A 169 4.59 -11.60 -6.02
CA PRO A 169 3.94 -12.23 -7.16
C PRO A 169 3.08 -11.23 -7.94
N ILE A 170 3.16 -11.30 -9.27
CA ILE A 170 2.29 -10.54 -10.17
C ILE A 170 1.11 -11.44 -10.53
N SER A 171 -0.08 -11.08 -10.08
CA SER A 171 -1.30 -11.84 -10.31
C SER A 171 -1.71 -11.71 -11.78
N THR A 172 -1.85 -12.85 -12.46
CA THR A 172 -2.39 -12.89 -13.83
C THR A 172 -3.92 -13.07 -13.87
N GLY A 173 -4.57 -13.21 -12.71
CA GLY A 173 -5.99 -13.55 -12.61
C GLY A 173 -6.31 -15.01 -12.95
N SER A 174 -5.30 -15.87 -13.14
CA SER A 174 -5.48 -17.28 -13.52
C SER A 174 -5.96 -18.19 -12.38
N GLY A 175 -5.99 -17.70 -11.15
CA GLY A 175 -6.23 -18.50 -9.94
C GLY A 175 -5.07 -19.43 -9.55
N LYS A 176 -3.95 -19.37 -10.27
CA LYS A 176 -2.73 -20.14 -9.94
C LYS A 176 -1.79 -19.32 -9.05
N MET A 177 -0.95 -20.04 -8.31
CA MET A 177 0.13 -19.45 -7.52
C MET A 177 1.23 -18.97 -8.46
N GLU A 178 1.29 -17.67 -8.71
CA GLU A 178 2.30 -17.05 -9.56
C GLU A 178 3.67 -16.99 -8.86
N PRO A 179 4.80 -17.10 -9.60
CA PRO A 179 6.13 -16.97 -9.01
C PRO A 179 6.35 -15.56 -8.44
N ILE A 180 7.15 -15.47 -7.38
CA ILE A 180 7.57 -14.19 -6.82
C ILE A 180 8.47 -13.51 -7.84
N SER A 181 8.11 -12.29 -8.27
CA SER A 181 8.92 -11.50 -9.19
C SER A 181 9.78 -10.53 -8.42
N CYS A 182 11.07 -10.42 -8.77
CA CYS A 182 11.96 -9.45 -8.12
C CYS A 182 11.53 -8.00 -8.39
N LYS A 183 11.89 -7.08 -7.48
CA LYS A 183 11.49 -5.66 -7.52
C LYS A 183 11.63 -4.99 -8.90
N PRO A 184 12.73 -5.14 -9.66
CA PRO A 184 12.84 -4.49 -10.98
C PRO A 184 11.74 -4.94 -11.96
N LYS A 185 11.40 -6.23 -11.97
CA LYS A 185 10.33 -6.79 -12.81
C LYS A 185 8.95 -6.31 -12.37
N VAL A 186 8.72 -6.21 -11.06
CA VAL A 186 7.48 -5.67 -10.50
C VAL A 186 7.32 -4.20 -10.87
N LEU A 187 8.36 -3.37 -10.70
CA LEU A 187 8.30 -1.95 -11.08
C LEU A 187 8.10 -1.75 -12.59
N ALA A 188 8.70 -2.59 -13.43
CA ALA A 188 8.46 -2.59 -14.88
C ALA A 188 7.00 -2.94 -15.21
N TYR A 189 6.43 -3.93 -14.52
CA TYR A 189 5.01 -4.28 -14.64
C TYR A 189 4.09 -3.13 -14.22
N ILE A 190 4.35 -2.49 -13.06
CA ILE A 190 3.55 -1.35 -12.58
C ILE A 190 3.59 -0.21 -13.60
N SER A 191 4.77 0.12 -14.13
CA SER A 191 4.92 1.17 -15.15
C SER A 191 4.12 0.85 -16.42
N ALA A 192 4.23 -0.37 -16.96
CA ALA A 192 3.44 -0.78 -18.14
C ALA A 192 1.93 -0.79 -17.87
N LEU A 193 1.52 -1.14 -16.64
CA LEU A 193 0.12 -1.11 -16.22
C LEU A 193 -0.42 0.32 -16.14
N LEU A 194 0.37 1.26 -15.61
CA LEU A 194 0.03 2.67 -15.57
C LEU A 194 -0.07 3.26 -16.98
N ASP A 195 0.83 2.91 -17.91
CA ASP A 195 0.77 3.34 -19.30
C ASP A 195 -0.46 2.78 -20.04
N SER A 196 -0.80 1.52 -19.78
CA SER A 196 -2.05 0.91 -20.29
C SER A 196 -3.28 1.64 -19.74
N ALA A 197 -3.26 2.01 -18.46
CA ALA A 197 -4.32 2.78 -17.83
C ALA A 197 -4.42 4.20 -18.43
N ALA A 198 -3.30 4.85 -18.72
CA ALA A 198 -3.29 6.16 -19.37
C ALA A 198 -3.89 6.10 -20.78
N ALA A 199 -3.56 5.08 -21.57
CA ALA A 199 -4.15 4.87 -22.88
C ALA A 199 -5.68 4.65 -22.80
N ASP A 200 -6.15 3.89 -21.81
CA ASP A 200 -7.59 3.72 -21.55
C ASP A 200 -8.27 5.05 -21.15
N LEU A 201 -7.62 5.86 -20.29
CA LEU A 201 -8.16 7.17 -19.88
C LEU A 201 -8.21 8.17 -21.05
N GLN A 202 -7.22 8.14 -21.95
CA GLN A 202 -7.22 8.96 -23.17
C GLN A 202 -8.29 8.52 -24.18
N ALA A 203 -8.64 7.23 -24.19
CA ALA A 203 -9.73 6.70 -25.01
C ALA A 203 -11.12 6.86 -24.35
N ALA A 204 -11.17 7.34 -23.10
CA ALA A 204 -12.41 7.59 -22.40
C ALA A 204 -13.10 8.87 -22.90
N GLY A 205 -14.38 9.02 -22.55
CA GLY A 205 -15.14 10.25 -22.81
C GLY A 205 -14.69 11.41 -21.91
N SER A 206 -15.42 12.52 -21.93
CA SER A 206 -15.13 13.66 -21.05
C SER A 206 -15.57 13.46 -19.59
N THR A 207 -16.33 12.41 -19.29
CA THR A 207 -16.87 12.11 -17.96
C THR A 207 -16.83 10.61 -17.70
N PHE A 208 -16.64 10.21 -16.44
CA PHE A 208 -16.83 8.81 -16.04
C PHE A 208 -18.32 8.43 -16.03
N ALA A 209 -18.61 7.15 -16.26
CA ALA A 209 -19.95 6.55 -16.07
C ALA A 209 -20.25 6.18 -14.60
N PHE A 210 -19.45 6.70 -13.68
CA PHE A 210 -19.51 6.48 -12.25
C PHE A 210 -19.03 7.74 -11.54
N THR A 211 -19.28 7.81 -10.24
CA THR A 211 -18.83 8.90 -9.38
C THR A 211 -17.73 8.42 -8.43
N LEU A 212 -16.81 9.33 -8.10
CA LEU A 212 -15.74 9.10 -7.14
C LEU A 212 -16.01 9.84 -5.83
N PRO A 213 -15.51 9.35 -4.69
CA PRO A 213 -15.63 10.05 -3.41
C PRO A 213 -14.96 11.42 -3.44
N SER A 214 -15.32 12.27 -2.48
CA SER A 214 -14.81 13.64 -2.36
C SER A 214 -13.28 13.77 -2.29
N GLY A 215 -12.56 12.71 -1.93
CA GLY A 215 -11.09 12.67 -1.98
C GLY A 215 -10.48 12.75 -3.37
N PHE A 216 -11.29 12.55 -4.42
CA PHE A 216 -10.92 12.72 -5.83
C PHE A 216 -11.45 14.05 -6.39
N THR A 217 -11.85 15.01 -5.55
CA THR A 217 -12.26 16.34 -6.03
C THR A 217 -11.11 16.97 -6.83
N GLY A 218 -11.40 17.41 -8.06
CA GLY A 218 -10.38 17.89 -9.01
C GLY A 218 -9.70 16.78 -9.82
N PHE A 219 -10.07 15.51 -9.60
CA PHE A 219 -9.53 14.31 -10.26
C PHE A 219 -10.67 13.31 -10.61
N ALA A 220 -11.89 13.82 -10.83
CA ALA A 220 -13.11 13.01 -10.92
C ALA A 220 -13.65 12.84 -12.36
N ASP A 221 -12.82 13.13 -13.36
CA ASP A 221 -13.08 12.87 -14.77
C ASP A 221 -11.85 12.22 -15.43
N PRO A 222 -11.94 11.65 -16.64
CA PRO A 222 -10.83 10.92 -17.23
C PRO A 222 -9.56 11.73 -17.47
N ALA A 223 -9.67 13.03 -17.80
CA ALA A 223 -8.51 13.87 -18.07
C ALA A 223 -7.80 14.26 -16.77
N SER A 224 -8.56 14.68 -15.75
CA SER A 224 -7.98 15.00 -14.45
C SER A 224 -7.47 13.75 -13.71
N PHE A 225 -8.18 12.62 -13.80
CA PHE A 225 -7.70 11.36 -13.23
C PHE A 225 -6.44 10.83 -13.94
N LEU A 226 -6.23 11.17 -15.22
CA LEU A 226 -4.98 10.89 -15.92
C LEU A 226 -3.79 11.62 -15.25
N GLU A 227 -3.97 12.85 -14.78
CA GLU A 227 -2.91 13.55 -14.04
C GLU A 227 -2.51 12.82 -12.75
N PHE A 228 -3.49 12.26 -12.02
CA PHE A 228 -3.23 11.40 -10.87
C PHE A 228 -2.49 10.11 -11.26
N ASN A 229 -2.92 9.46 -12.35
CA ASN A 229 -2.23 8.29 -12.88
C ASN A 229 -0.77 8.61 -13.27
N ARG A 230 -0.50 9.77 -13.88
CA ARG A 230 0.85 10.22 -14.25
C ARG A 230 1.70 10.57 -13.02
N ALA A 231 1.11 11.10 -11.95
CA ALA A 231 1.78 11.29 -10.67
C ALA A 231 2.29 9.95 -10.07
N LEU A 232 1.47 8.89 -10.12
CA LEU A 232 1.92 7.54 -9.73
C LEU A 232 2.99 6.98 -10.66
N ALA A 233 2.90 7.25 -11.97
CA ALA A 233 3.91 6.83 -12.93
C ALA A 233 5.27 7.49 -12.64
N ALA A 234 5.27 8.78 -12.29
CA ALA A 234 6.48 9.47 -11.85
C ALA A 234 7.12 8.79 -10.64
N LYS A 235 6.33 8.42 -9.62
CA LYS A 235 6.82 7.73 -8.41
C LYS A 235 7.50 6.41 -8.75
N VAL A 236 6.90 5.63 -9.66
CA VAL A 236 7.48 4.37 -10.14
C VAL A 236 8.77 4.60 -10.93
N HIS A 237 8.83 5.62 -11.79
CA HIS A 237 10.06 5.95 -12.53
C HIS A 237 11.18 6.44 -11.61
N ILE A 238 10.89 7.16 -10.52
CA ILE A 238 11.87 7.47 -9.46
C ILE A 238 12.44 6.17 -8.88
N TYR A 239 11.58 5.22 -8.51
CA TYR A 239 12.02 3.92 -7.97
C TYR A 239 12.87 3.11 -8.94
N ARG A 240 12.57 3.19 -10.24
CA ARG A 240 13.36 2.55 -11.30
C ARG A 240 14.71 3.26 -11.48
N GLY A 241 14.69 4.59 -11.52
CA GLY A 241 15.87 5.45 -11.62
C GLY A 241 16.91 5.19 -10.53
N PHE A 242 16.46 5.00 -9.28
CA PHE A 242 17.34 4.72 -8.14
C PHE A 242 17.40 3.24 -7.76
N GLY A 243 16.85 2.32 -8.57
CA GLY A 243 16.72 0.90 -8.21
C GLY A 243 18.05 0.21 -7.85
N SER A 244 19.15 0.66 -8.47
CA SER A 244 20.51 0.18 -8.22
C SER A 244 21.36 1.10 -7.34
N PHE A 245 20.83 2.26 -6.91
CA PHE A 245 21.64 3.28 -6.23
C PHE A 245 22.20 2.76 -4.89
N LYS A 246 21.40 2.46 -3.86
CA LYS A 246 21.83 1.84 -2.58
C LYS A 246 22.98 2.52 -1.77
N SER A 247 23.83 3.37 -2.34
CA SER A 247 24.88 4.18 -1.71
C SER A 247 25.55 5.06 -2.79
N ALA A 248 26.28 6.10 -2.36
CA ALA A 248 27.00 6.97 -3.27
C ALA A 248 28.05 6.20 -4.11
N GLY A 249 28.06 6.45 -5.43
CA GLY A 249 29.00 5.84 -6.38
C GLY A 249 28.39 4.69 -7.22
N ASN A 250 27.23 4.18 -6.84
CA ASN A 250 26.46 3.23 -7.63
C ASN A 250 25.64 3.92 -8.73
N PRO A 251 25.27 3.17 -9.79
CA PRO A 251 24.59 3.75 -10.94
C PRO A 251 23.18 4.24 -10.62
N VAL A 252 22.80 5.30 -11.33
CA VAL A 252 21.44 5.83 -11.43
C VAL A 252 21.00 5.67 -12.89
N ASP A 253 19.78 5.21 -13.12
CA ASP A 253 19.21 5.13 -14.46
C ASP A 253 18.65 6.48 -14.88
N ALA A 254 19.45 7.23 -15.65
CA ALA A 254 19.07 8.55 -16.15
C ALA A 254 17.88 8.52 -17.13
N ALA A 255 17.65 7.41 -17.85
CA ALA A 255 16.51 7.31 -18.75
C ALA A 255 15.20 7.24 -17.95
N GLU A 256 15.19 6.46 -16.87
CA GLU A 256 14.07 6.38 -15.94
C GLU A 256 13.83 7.70 -15.22
N LEU A 257 14.89 8.41 -14.80
CA LEU A 257 14.69 9.75 -14.20
C LEU A 257 14.15 10.79 -15.17
N ASN A 258 14.53 10.74 -16.46
CA ASN A 258 13.91 11.61 -17.47
C ASN A 258 12.45 11.22 -17.74
N ALA A 259 12.12 9.92 -17.70
CA ALA A 259 10.74 9.45 -17.75
C ALA A 259 9.93 9.92 -16.52
N ALA A 260 10.54 9.95 -15.33
CA ALA A 260 9.93 10.52 -14.13
C ALA A 260 9.60 12.01 -14.32
N LEU A 261 10.54 12.80 -14.84
CA LEU A 261 10.30 14.22 -15.15
C LEU A 261 9.18 14.40 -16.18
N THR A 262 9.11 13.55 -17.19
CA THR A 262 8.04 13.59 -18.22
C THR A 262 6.68 13.24 -17.62
N ALA A 263 6.62 12.23 -16.76
CA ALA A 263 5.41 11.87 -16.04
C ALA A 263 4.96 12.97 -15.05
N LEU A 264 5.92 13.64 -14.39
CA LEU A 264 5.64 14.81 -13.56
C LEU A 264 5.05 15.96 -14.39
N ASP A 265 5.64 16.28 -15.54
CA ASP A 265 5.12 17.34 -16.43
C ASP A 265 3.72 17.03 -16.99
N ALA A 266 3.35 15.73 -17.06
CA ALA A 266 2.02 15.28 -17.45
C ALA A 266 1.05 15.06 -16.26
N SER A 267 1.49 15.36 -15.04
CA SER A 267 0.69 15.25 -13.81
C SER A 267 0.22 16.63 -13.34
N PHE A 268 -0.40 16.67 -12.16
CA PHE A 268 -0.82 17.91 -11.50
C PHE A 268 0.33 18.66 -10.80
N TYR A 269 1.59 18.29 -11.06
CA TYR A 269 2.77 19.00 -10.57
C TYR A 269 2.70 20.49 -10.95
N SER A 270 2.89 21.38 -9.97
CA SER A 270 2.83 22.82 -10.23
C SER A 270 4.02 23.62 -9.69
N ALA A 271 4.68 23.14 -8.63
CA ALA A 271 5.67 23.91 -7.86
C ALA A 271 5.20 25.32 -7.45
N VAL A 272 3.89 25.48 -7.24
CA VAL A 272 3.29 26.68 -6.66
C VAL A 272 2.96 26.38 -5.20
N PRO A 273 3.50 27.13 -4.21
CA PRO A 273 3.29 26.83 -2.80
C PRO A 273 1.82 26.70 -2.37
N ALA A 274 0.94 27.51 -2.94
CA ALA A 274 -0.51 27.44 -2.67
C ALA A 274 -1.14 26.11 -3.09
N ASN A 275 -0.49 25.36 -3.98
CA ASN A 275 -0.97 24.09 -4.51
C ASN A 275 -0.35 22.87 -3.83
N PHE A 276 0.54 23.02 -2.85
CA PHE A 276 1.23 21.90 -2.19
C PHE A 276 0.29 20.81 -1.64
N ARG A 277 -0.96 21.17 -1.31
CA ARG A 277 -1.99 20.26 -0.82
C ARG A 277 -3.01 19.83 -1.89
N VAL A 278 -2.80 20.19 -3.15
CA VAL A 278 -3.54 19.61 -4.28
C VAL A 278 -3.08 18.17 -4.45
N GLY A 279 -4.03 17.25 -4.59
CA GLY A 279 -3.77 15.84 -4.77
C GLY A 279 -5.00 14.99 -4.49
N VAL A 280 -4.80 13.67 -4.47
CA VAL A 280 -5.86 12.70 -4.21
C VAL A 280 -5.76 12.22 -2.76
N TYR A 281 -6.91 12.03 -2.12
CA TYR A 281 -7.02 11.68 -0.71
C TYR A 281 -7.90 10.46 -0.47
N HIS A 282 -7.52 9.63 0.51
CA HIS A 282 -8.45 8.73 1.21
C HIS A 282 -9.33 9.55 2.15
N THR A 283 -10.63 9.60 1.89
CA THR A 283 -11.61 10.25 2.77
C THR A 283 -12.34 9.24 3.66
N TYR A 284 -12.65 9.64 4.89
CA TYR A 284 -13.26 8.80 5.93
C TYR A 284 -14.57 9.39 6.42
N SER A 285 -15.50 8.57 6.91
CA SER A 285 -16.77 9.05 7.48
C SER A 285 -17.26 8.16 8.61
N ALA A 286 -18.04 8.76 9.52
CA ALA A 286 -18.73 8.04 10.59
C ALA A 286 -20.11 7.52 10.16
N SER A 287 -20.41 7.55 8.86
CA SER A 287 -21.66 6.99 8.34
C SER A 287 -21.68 5.48 8.56
N SER A 288 -22.87 4.92 8.79
CA SER A 288 -23.02 3.48 9.02
C SER A 288 -22.44 2.67 7.86
N GLY A 289 -21.52 1.74 8.18
CA GLY A 289 -20.86 0.88 7.20
C GLY A 289 -19.63 1.47 6.51
N ASP A 290 -19.22 2.71 6.84
CA ASP A 290 -17.99 3.31 6.31
C ASP A 290 -16.80 3.18 7.29
N LEU A 291 -15.60 3.54 6.82
CA LEU A 291 -14.35 3.42 7.54
C LEU A 291 -13.99 4.73 8.24
N LEU A 292 -13.42 4.60 9.45
CA LEU A 292 -12.77 5.69 10.16
C LEU A 292 -11.26 5.67 9.91
N ASN A 293 -10.65 6.85 9.91
CA ASN A 293 -9.21 6.96 10.09
C ASN A 293 -8.91 6.65 11.55
N VAL A 294 -8.21 5.55 11.85
CA VAL A 294 -7.89 5.11 13.22
C VAL A 294 -6.66 5.80 13.82
N ASN A 295 -5.89 6.54 13.02
CA ASN A 295 -4.65 7.19 13.47
C ASN A 295 -4.88 8.43 14.35
N PHE A 296 -6.14 8.84 14.55
CA PHE A 296 -6.52 9.95 15.44
C PHE A 296 -6.46 9.61 16.93
N ASP A 297 -6.28 8.34 17.32
CA ASP A 297 -6.30 7.91 18.72
C ASP A 297 -5.06 8.38 19.49
N ARG A 298 -5.16 9.59 20.04
CA ARG A 298 -4.14 10.22 20.89
C ARG A 298 -3.98 9.54 22.25
N SER A 299 -4.63 8.42 22.56
CA SER A 299 -4.35 7.64 23.78
C SER A 299 -3.21 6.63 23.60
N VAL A 300 -2.84 6.33 22.36
CA VAL A 300 -1.80 5.35 22.00
C VAL A 300 -0.89 5.82 20.86
N ILE A 301 -1.34 6.65 19.93
CA ILE A 301 -0.52 7.13 18.82
C ILE A 301 0.41 8.25 19.30
N ARG A 302 1.71 8.09 19.08
CA ARG A 302 2.76 9.03 19.53
C ARG A 302 3.76 9.30 18.40
N ALA A 303 4.24 10.53 18.30
CA ALA A 303 5.36 10.85 17.42
C ALA A 303 6.68 10.40 18.07
N ASN A 304 7.66 9.99 17.30
CA ASN A 304 8.98 9.65 17.83
C ASN A 304 9.69 10.94 18.30
N PRO A 305 10.38 10.99 19.46
CA PRO A 305 11.16 12.16 19.90
C PRO A 305 12.22 12.63 18.90
N LYS A 306 12.65 11.76 17.96
CA LYS A 306 13.49 12.12 16.82
C LYS A 306 12.83 13.08 15.84
N VAL A 307 11.50 13.17 15.80
CA VAL A 307 10.78 14.18 14.99
C VAL A 307 11.15 15.58 15.49
N LEU A 308 11.12 15.79 16.80
CA LEU A 308 11.46 17.07 17.42
C LEU A 308 12.97 17.33 17.40
N SER A 309 13.78 16.37 17.85
CA SER A 309 15.23 16.58 18.03
C SER A 309 16.03 16.69 16.72
N GLN A 310 15.50 16.20 15.59
CA GLN A 310 16.16 16.30 14.28
C GLN A 310 15.62 17.44 13.41
N ALA A 311 14.61 18.18 13.87
CA ALA A 311 14.05 19.29 13.13
C ALA A 311 15.03 20.47 13.08
N ASP A 312 14.92 21.29 12.03
CA ASP A 312 15.64 22.56 12.05
C ASP A 312 14.92 23.51 13.03
N PRO A 313 15.66 24.31 13.83
CA PRO A 313 15.05 25.29 14.72
C PRO A 313 14.10 26.24 13.97
N GLY A 314 12.87 26.37 14.46
CA GLY A 314 11.85 27.24 13.88
C GLY A 314 11.06 26.64 12.72
N ASP A 315 11.21 25.35 12.40
CA ASP A 315 10.42 24.70 11.35
C ASP A 315 8.93 24.71 11.69
N LEU A 316 8.14 25.42 10.87
CA LEU A 316 6.70 25.61 11.10
C LEU A 316 5.91 24.30 11.02
N ARG A 317 6.42 23.26 10.34
CA ARG A 317 5.74 21.96 10.26
C ARG A 317 5.73 21.20 11.58
N LEU A 318 6.51 21.64 12.57
CA LEU A 318 6.39 21.12 13.94
C LEU A 318 5.05 21.46 14.58
N SER A 319 4.24 22.37 14.01
CA SER A 319 2.85 22.56 14.40
C SER A 319 1.98 21.30 14.24
N LYS A 320 2.47 20.28 13.51
CA LYS A 320 1.83 18.97 13.40
C LYS A 320 1.97 18.11 14.66
N ILE A 321 2.79 18.50 15.63
CA ILE A 321 3.00 17.74 16.87
C ILE A 321 2.91 18.63 18.11
N GLN A 322 2.70 18.00 19.27
CA GLN A 322 2.69 18.68 20.56
C GLN A 322 3.17 17.72 21.65
N GLU A 323 3.95 18.21 22.61
CA GLU A 323 4.23 17.46 23.85
C GLU A 323 2.96 17.34 24.71
N ASP A 324 2.73 16.15 25.24
CA ASP A 324 1.68 15.76 26.18
C ASP A 324 2.33 15.08 27.40
N PRO A 325 2.90 15.87 28.34
CA PRO A 325 3.67 15.36 29.47
C PRO A 325 2.84 14.52 30.45
N SER A 326 1.52 14.47 30.27
CA SER A 326 0.63 13.60 31.04
C SER A 326 0.75 12.12 30.64
N PHE A 327 1.34 11.82 29.48
CA PHE A 327 1.52 10.46 29.00
C PHE A 327 2.71 9.76 29.65
N THR A 328 2.43 8.72 30.45
CA THR A 328 3.45 7.99 31.21
C THR A 328 3.61 6.53 30.79
N LYS A 329 3.05 6.11 29.64
CA LYS A 329 3.16 4.72 29.20
C LYS A 329 4.55 4.47 28.61
N ALA A 330 5.18 3.38 29.05
CA ALA A 330 6.39 2.82 28.46
C ALA A 330 6.08 1.41 27.94
N LEU A 331 6.72 1.00 26.85
CA LEU A 331 6.63 -0.37 26.36
C LEU A 331 7.75 -1.24 26.94
N PRO A 332 7.45 -2.46 27.41
CA PRO A 332 8.47 -3.47 27.67
C PRO A 332 9.32 -3.73 26.41
N ASP A 333 10.62 -3.95 26.59
CA ASP A 333 11.59 -4.32 25.53
C ASP A 333 11.77 -3.30 24.39
N SER A 334 11.31 -2.06 24.60
CA SER A 334 11.56 -0.94 23.70
C SER A 334 12.11 0.26 24.47
N SER A 335 13.00 1.02 23.83
CA SER A 335 13.36 2.36 24.32
C SER A 335 12.39 3.44 23.82
N ALA A 336 11.38 3.05 23.03
CA ALA A 336 10.31 3.93 22.58
C ALA A 336 9.49 4.42 23.77
N VAL A 337 9.89 5.59 24.26
CA VAL A 337 9.11 6.43 25.15
C VAL A 337 8.84 7.70 24.38
N SER A 338 7.58 8.10 24.34
CA SER A 338 7.20 9.36 23.73
C SER A 338 5.94 9.89 24.37
N ASP A 339 6.01 11.14 24.78
CA ASP A 339 4.91 11.98 25.21
C ASP A 339 4.43 12.90 24.09
N ILE A 340 4.91 12.75 22.85
CA ILE A 340 4.55 13.64 21.75
C ILE A 340 3.33 13.09 20.99
N ILE A 341 2.30 13.90 20.81
CA ILE A 341 1.09 13.59 20.02
C ILE A 341 1.12 14.23 18.64
N PHE A 342 0.38 13.65 17.69
CA PHE A 342 0.10 14.27 16.39
C PHE A 342 -1.16 15.15 16.45
N LEU A 343 -1.09 16.31 15.81
CA LEU A 343 -2.15 17.30 15.68
C LEU A 343 -2.72 17.37 14.25
N ASN A 344 -2.01 16.88 13.24
CA ASN A 344 -2.46 16.87 11.85
C ASN A 344 -3.57 15.83 11.57
N VAL A 345 -3.66 14.76 12.37
CA VAL A 345 -4.83 13.87 12.39
C VAL A 345 -5.79 14.35 13.48
N THR A 346 -6.74 15.22 13.11
CA THR A 346 -7.61 15.95 14.05
C THR A 346 -8.78 15.13 14.59
N GLY A 347 -9.14 14.04 13.91
CA GLY A 347 -10.29 13.19 14.27
C GLY A 347 -10.48 12.01 13.33
N PRO A 348 -11.52 11.18 13.57
CA PRO A 348 -11.73 9.91 12.87
C PRO A 348 -12.11 10.06 11.40
N THR A 349 -12.40 11.28 10.94
CA THR A 349 -12.74 11.57 9.54
C THR A 349 -11.65 12.34 8.80
N THR A 350 -10.49 12.56 9.44
CA THR A 350 -9.37 13.28 8.82
C THR A 350 -8.90 12.52 7.57
N PRO A 351 -8.92 13.14 6.38
CA PRO A 351 -8.42 12.52 5.17
C PRO A 351 -6.91 12.23 5.26
N LEU A 352 -6.46 11.20 4.53
CA LEU A 352 -5.04 10.91 4.35
C LEU A 352 -4.68 11.08 2.86
N PRO A 353 -3.56 11.73 2.52
CA PRO A 353 -3.16 11.87 1.13
C PRO A 353 -2.74 10.51 0.54
N ILE A 354 -3.10 10.28 -0.72
CA ILE A 354 -2.51 9.22 -1.54
C ILE A 354 -1.21 9.71 -2.16
N ILE A 355 -1.26 10.90 -2.78
CA ILE A 355 -0.15 11.64 -3.36
C ILE A 355 -0.57 13.10 -3.55
N ILE A 356 0.35 14.05 -3.31
CA ILE A 356 0.09 15.50 -3.34
C ILE A 356 1.23 16.26 -4.03
N ASP A 357 0.98 17.51 -4.46
CA ASP A 357 1.94 18.31 -5.23
C ASP A 357 3.24 18.55 -4.44
N GLU A 358 3.16 18.70 -3.11
CA GLU A 358 4.37 18.86 -2.29
C GLU A 358 5.31 17.64 -2.36
N GLU A 359 4.75 16.43 -2.45
CA GLU A 359 5.52 15.20 -2.70
C GLU A 359 6.10 15.22 -4.12
N LEU A 360 5.32 15.61 -5.12
CA LEU A 360 5.77 15.69 -6.52
C LEU A 360 6.91 16.69 -6.72
N VAL A 361 6.89 17.82 -6.02
CA VAL A 361 7.97 18.82 -6.01
C VAL A 361 9.27 18.21 -5.50
N LEU A 362 9.19 17.42 -4.43
CA LEU A 362 10.36 16.78 -3.83
C LEU A 362 10.83 15.57 -4.63
N MET A 363 9.92 14.80 -5.24
CA MET A 363 10.27 13.76 -6.22
C MET A 363 10.98 14.36 -7.45
N ARG A 364 10.55 15.53 -7.92
CA ARG A 364 11.25 16.25 -9.00
C ARG A 364 12.65 16.66 -8.55
N ALA A 365 12.81 17.12 -7.31
CA ALA A 365 14.11 17.43 -6.74
C ALA A 365 15.02 16.19 -6.68
N GLU A 366 14.49 15.03 -6.26
CA GLU A 366 15.20 13.74 -6.28
C GLU A 366 15.67 13.39 -7.70
N ALA A 367 14.79 13.44 -8.71
CA ALA A 367 15.16 13.17 -10.11
C ALA A 367 16.25 14.11 -10.62
N LEU A 368 16.11 15.42 -10.36
CA LEU A 368 17.11 16.41 -10.77
C LEU A 368 18.47 16.16 -10.11
N TRP A 369 18.47 15.80 -8.82
CA TRP A 369 19.69 15.40 -8.13
C TRP A 369 20.32 14.15 -8.77
N GLY A 370 19.53 13.12 -9.07
CA GLY A 370 20.02 11.91 -9.74
C GLY A 370 20.58 12.18 -11.15
N LEU A 371 20.08 13.21 -11.82
CA LEU A 371 20.56 13.70 -13.13
C LEU A 371 21.74 14.70 -13.02
N ASN A 372 22.33 14.87 -11.84
CA ASN A 372 23.44 15.79 -11.58
C ASN A 372 23.08 17.29 -11.75
N ARG A 373 21.81 17.65 -11.56
CA ARG A 373 21.28 19.02 -11.64
C ARG A 373 21.06 19.60 -10.23
N ASP A 374 22.12 19.59 -9.42
CA ASP A 374 22.06 19.87 -7.98
C ASP A 374 21.50 21.25 -7.62
N ALA A 375 21.82 22.28 -8.40
CA ALA A 375 21.31 23.63 -8.16
C ALA A 375 19.77 23.70 -8.31
N GLU A 376 19.23 22.98 -9.30
CA GLU A 376 17.79 22.94 -9.56
C GLU A 376 17.07 22.05 -8.54
N ALA A 377 17.68 20.93 -8.16
CA ALA A 377 17.18 20.08 -7.09
C ALA A 377 17.10 20.85 -5.76
N LEU A 378 18.16 21.59 -5.41
CA LEU A 378 18.19 22.40 -4.19
C LEU A 378 17.19 23.57 -4.27
N ALA A 379 16.94 24.14 -5.44
CA ALA A 379 15.92 25.18 -5.59
C ALA A 379 14.51 24.68 -5.23
N LEU A 380 14.13 23.48 -5.67
CA LEU A 380 12.85 22.86 -5.32
C LEU A 380 12.78 22.47 -3.84
N SER A 381 13.87 21.92 -3.28
CA SER A 381 13.97 21.69 -1.83
C SER A 381 13.78 22.98 -1.03
N ASN A 382 14.45 24.07 -1.46
CA ASN A 382 14.32 25.39 -0.84
C ASN A 382 12.92 26.00 -0.99
N LEU A 383 12.20 25.69 -2.08
CA LEU A 383 10.82 26.11 -2.26
C LEU A 383 9.94 25.54 -1.14
N VAL A 384 10.03 24.23 -0.88
CA VAL A 384 9.29 23.58 0.21
C VAL A 384 9.78 24.05 1.58
N ARG A 385 11.10 24.13 1.76
CA ARG A 385 11.74 24.58 3.01
C ARG A 385 11.25 25.97 3.46
N GLN A 386 11.11 26.90 2.52
CA GLN A 386 10.68 28.27 2.82
C GLN A 386 9.17 28.35 3.03
N ASN A 387 8.36 27.70 2.20
CA ASN A 387 6.91 27.90 2.21
C ASN A 387 6.18 26.99 3.20
N SER A 388 6.60 25.74 3.33
CA SER A 388 6.04 24.81 4.32
C SER A 388 6.78 24.90 5.64
N GLY A 389 8.12 24.98 5.57
CA GLY A 389 8.96 25.02 6.77
C GLY A 389 9.11 26.40 7.41
N GLY A 390 8.88 27.50 6.67
CA GLY A 390 9.18 28.86 7.18
C GLY A 390 10.67 29.11 7.43
N LEU A 391 11.55 28.29 6.84
CA LEU A 391 12.99 28.30 7.10
C LEU A 391 13.74 29.05 5.99
N ALA A 392 14.87 29.67 6.35
CA ALA A 392 15.76 30.29 5.37
C ALA A 392 16.30 29.26 4.35
N PRO A 393 16.48 29.66 3.07
CA PRO A 393 17.01 28.77 2.05
C PRO A 393 18.46 28.38 2.33
N ARG A 394 18.85 27.17 1.93
CA ARG A 394 20.24 26.69 1.95
C ARG A 394 20.91 26.94 0.61
N THR A 395 22.24 27.01 0.61
CA THR A 395 23.04 27.16 -0.63
C THR A 395 23.82 25.88 -0.88
N LEU A 396 24.34 25.68 -2.10
CA LEU A 396 25.18 24.50 -2.38
C LEU A 396 26.42 24.44 -1.46
N GLY A 397 26.97 25.59 -1.07
CA GLY A 397 28.07 25.67 -0.11
C GLY A 397 27.71 25.24 1.32
N SER A 398 26.42 25.00 1.62
CA SER A 398 25.97 24.45 2.90
C SER A 398 26.19 22.94 3.02
N PHE A 399 26.62 22.26 1.95
CA PHE A 399 26.72 20.80 1.86
C PHE A 399 28.15 20.35 1.56
N ALA A 400 28.66 19.38 2.31
CA ALA A 400 30.01 18.85 2.12
C ALA A 400 30.06 17.89 0.92
N THR A 401 28.97 17.15 0.69
CA THR A 401 28.85 16.18 -0.40
C THR A 401 27.54 16.35 -1.16
N ARG A 402 27.47 15.84 -2.39
CA ARG A 402 26.19 15.74 -3.13
C ARG A 402 25.16 14.92 -2.38
N LEU A 403 25.57 13.88 -1.65
CA LEU A 403 24.66 13.05 -0.85
C LEU A 403 24.00 13.87 0.28
N ASP A 404 24.65 14.91 0.79
CA ASP A 404 24.04 15.79 1.79
C ASP A 404 22.91 16.66 1.21
N ILE A 405 22.94 16.92 -0.11
CA ILE A 405 21.83 17.60 -0.82
C ILE A 405 20.59 16.69 -0.85
N VAL A 406 20.76 15.40 -1.16
CA VAL A 406 19.61 14.48 -1.13
C VAL A 406 19.10 14.27 0.29
N ARG A 407 19.96 14.21 1.31
CA ARG A 407 19.51 14.20 2.72
C ARG A 407 18.66 15.41 3.08
N GLU A 408 19.00 16.59 2.55
CA GLU A 408 18.14 17.78 2.71
C GLU A 408 16.78 17.60 2.03
N ILE A 409 16.74 17.10 0.79
CA ILE A 409 15.49 16.82 0.07
C ILE A 409 14.62 15.84 0.88
N LEU A 410 15.20 14.74 1.36
CA LEU A 410 14.50 13.75 2.17
C LEU A 410 14.05 14.30 3.52
N LYS A 411 14.82 15.20 4.13
CA LYS A 411 14.41 15.91 5.34
C LYS A 411 13.18 16.78 5.07
N GLN A 412 13.16 17.53 3.96
CA GLN A 412 11.98 18.30 3.58
C GLN A 412 10.76 17.40 3.36
N LYS A 413 10.93 16.27 2.66
CA LYS A 413 9.86 15.29 2.38
C LYS A 413 9.29 14.68 3.65
N ARG A 414 10.16 14.25 4.57
CA ARG A 414 9.77 13.74 5.88
C ARG A 414 8.84 14.71 6.63
N TYR A 415 9.23 15.97 6.78
CA TYR A 415 8.42 16.91 7.57
C TYR A 415 7.15 17.34 6.84
N SER A 416 7.19 17.46 5.52
CA SER A 416 6.03 17.76 4.69
C SER A 416 4.98 16.64 4.74
N LEU A 417 5.42 15.38 4.78
CA LEU A 417 4.55 14.19 4.78
C LEU A 417 4.46 13.49 6.15
N LEU A 418 4.90 14.18 7.22
CA LEU A 418 4.97 13.60 8.57
C LEU A 418 3.60 13.06 9.01
N PHE A 419 3.56 11.75 9.25
CA PHE A 419 2.38 10.97 9.61
C PHE A 419 1.23 11.03 8.60
N GLU A 420 1.59 11.24 7.33
CA GLU A 420 0.69 11.28 6.18
C GLU A 420 1.09 10.24 5.11
N SER A 421 2.36 9.84 5.05
CA SER A 421 2.85 8.79 4.13
C SER A 421 3.89 7.89 4.79
N GLY A 422 4.23 6.77 4.14
CA GLY A 422 5.30 5.88 4.57
C GLY A 422 6.67 6.19 3.95
N ASP A 423 6.81 7.35 3.27
CA ASP A 423 7.89 7.57 2.31
C ASP A 423 9.28 7.61 2.93
N ARG A 424 9.42 8.11 4.17
CA ARG A 424 10.75 8.18 4.80
C ARG A 424 11.43 6.82 4.84
N LEU A 425 10.70 5.76 5.18
CA LEU A 425 11.22 4.39 5.13
C LEU A 425 11.63 4.00 3.70
N VAL A 426 10.78 4.28 2.72
CA VAL A 426 11.02 3.92 1.31
C VAL A 426 12.25 4.65 0.78
N ASP A 427 12.32 5.96 0.97
CA ASP A 427 13.40 6.82 0.51
C ASP A 427 14.73 6.44 1.15
N TYR A 428 14.76 6.26 2.48
CA TYR A 428 16.00 5.89 3.15
C TYR A 428 16.50 4.50 2.73
N ARG A 429 15.62 3.55 2.38
CA ARG A 429 16.05 2.26 1.79
C ARG A 429 16.55 2.41 0.37
N MET A 430 15.88 3.24 -0.44
CA MET A 430 16.26 3.52 -1.82
C MET A 430 17.65 4.16 -1.90
N PHE A 431 17.93 5.13 -1.02
CA PHE A 431 19.19 5.85 -0.96
C PHE A 431 20.27 5.19 -0.09
N GLY A 432 19.98 4.04 0.55
CA GLY A 432 20.95 3.34 1.41
C GLY A 432 21.23 4.00 2.76
N LEU A 433 20.32 4.85 3.21
CA LEU A 433 20.45 5.67 4.40
C LEU A 433 19.75 5.04 5.62
N TYR A 434 19.13 3.86 5.49
CA TYR A 434 18.33 3.25 6.57
C TYR A 434 19.10 3.13 7.90
N SER A 435 20.41 2.86 7.89
CA SER A 435 21.23 2.81 9.10
C SER A 435 21.26 4.15 9.88
N GLU A 436 21.07 5.28 9.20
CA GLU A 436 21.02 6.62 9.82
C GLU A 436 19.79 6.84 10.71
N MET A 437 18.75 6.00 10.55
CA MET A 437 17.56 6.05 11.40
C MET A 437 17.83 5.57 12.84
N GLY A 438 18.85 4.73 13.02
CA GLY A 438 19.25 4.17 14.32
C GLY A 438 18.34 3.04 14.85
N GLN A 439 18.78 2.47 15.97
CA GLN A 439 18.15 1.32 16.64
C GLN A 439 17.34 1.80 17.85
N GLU A 440 16.18 1.17 18.10
CA GLU A 440 15.25 1.62 19.17
C GLU A 440 14.72 0.49 20.07
N LEU A 441 14.90 -0.78 19.68
CA LEU A 441 14.55 -1.93 20.54
C LEU A 441 15.63 -2.29 21.55
N ARG A 442 15.25 -3.10 22.55
CA ARG A 442 16.15 -3.67 23.56
C ARG A 442 15.98 -5.20 23.59
N PRO A 443 17.03 -6.00 23.29
CA PRO A 443 18.36 -5.57 22.84
C PRO A 443 18.34 -4.83 21.49
N PRO A 444 19.33 -3.98 21.20
CA PRO A 444 19.35 -3.21 19.97
C PRO A 444 19.39 -4.12 18.73
N VAL A 445 18.42 -3.93 17.84
CA VAL A 445 18.40 -4.54 16.50
C VAL A 445 18.27 -3.44 15.45
N PRO A 446 18.85 -3.59 14.25
CA PRO A 446 18.74 -2.62 13.15
C PRO A 446 17.30 -2.26 12.75
N GLY A 447 16.34 -3.12 13.10
CA GLY A 447 14.98 -3.06 12.61
C GLY A 447 14.83 -3.58 11.19
N PRO A 448 13.65 -4.11 10.82
CA PRO A 448 13.39 -4.66 9.51
C PRO A 448 13.39 -3.54 8.46
N GLN A 449 14.15 -3.74 7.39
CA GLN A 449 14.00 -2.93 6.17
C GLN A 449 12.80 -3.38 5.32
N LEU A 450 12.16 -4.49 5.68
CA LEU A 450 11.15 -5.15 4.87
C LEU A 450 10.17 -5.90 5.76
N ILE A 451 8.90 -5.88 5.38
CA ILE A 451 7.87 -6.71 5.99
C ILE A 451 7.97 -8.10 5.35
N PRO A 452 8.05 -9.20 6.13
CA PRO A 452 8.17 -10.55 5.57
C PRO A 452 6.91 -10.96 4.78
N PHE A 453 7.00 -12.09 4.08
CA PHE A 453 5.82 -12.74 3.53
C PHE A 453 4.94 -13.30 4.67
N PRO A 454 3.59 -13.25 4.52
CA PRO A 454 2.68 -13.97 5.40
C PRO A 454 3.05 -15.44 5.55
N SER A 455 2.87 -16.01 6.75
CA SER A 455 3.09 -17.45 6.96
C SER A 455 2.25 -18.31 6.02
N ALA A 456 1.01 -17.92 5.74
CA ALA A 456 0.14 -18.64 4.81
C ALA A 456 0.72 -18.69 3.39
N GLU A 457 1.26 -17.56 2.91
CA GLU A 457 1.89 -17.46 1.59
C GLU A 457 3.16 -18.31 1.52
N ALA A 458 4.02 -18.22 2.54
CA ALA A 458 5.23 -19.01 2.61
C ALA A 458 4.96 -20.51 2.63
N ASN A 459 3.96 -20.94 3.42
CA ASN A 459 3.55 -22.34 3.49
C ASN A 459 2.98 -22.84 2.16
N ALA A 460 2.15 -22.03 1.49
CA ALA A 460 1.58 -22.37 0.19
C ALA A 460 2.65 -22.54 -0.90
N ARG A 461 3.82 -21.91 -0.73
CA ARG A 461 4.98 -22.03 -1.62
C ARG A 461 5.99 -23.09 -1.17
N GLY A 462 5.68 -23.89 -0.15
CA GLY A 462 6.61 -24.88 0.38
C GLY A 462 7.90 -24.27 0.96
N GLY A 463 7.86 -22.99 1.35
CA GLY A 463 9.00 -22.25 1.88
C GLY A 463 9.92 -21.61 0.84
N ASP A 464 9.72 -21.84 -0.47
CA ASP A 464 10.51 -21.14 -1.50
C ASP A 464 9.97 -19.73 -1.72
N LEU A 465 10.71 -18.76 -1.18
CA LEU A 465 10.41 -17.34 -1.24
C LEU A 465 11.39 -16.57 -2.14
N THR A 466 12.14 -17.29 -2.98
CA THR A 466 13.14 -16.69 -3.86
C THR A 466 12.45 -15.95 -4.99
N CYS A 467 12.75 -14.66 -5.13
CA CYS A 467 12.26 -13.89 -6.26
C CYS A 467 12.98 -14.30 -7.55
N GLN A 468 12.26 -14.28 -8.66
CA GLN A 468 12.71 -14.61 -10.01
C GLN A 468 12.73 -13.38 -10.93
#